data_AF-T1J6B6-F1
#
_entry.id   AF-T1J6B6-F1
#
_cell.length_a   1.000
_cell.length_b   1.000
_cell.length_c   1.000
_cell.angle_alpha   90.00
_cell.angle_beta   90.00
_cell.angle_gamma   90.00
#
_symmetry.space_group_name_H-M   'P 1'
#
loop_
_entity.id
_entity.type
_entity.pdbx_description
1 polymer ?
#
loop_
_entity_poly.entity_id
_entity_poly.type
_entity_poly.pdbx_seq_one_letter_code
_entity_poly.pdbx_strand_id
1 'polypeptide(L)'
;MFFNFLFITSLRLLLGFTAAQDCGSTDNVQVFITVSSLASTNILRNGKIERQLELNWFNVSPQEGDWVGLFANEPKIDIKYPLVNISPLAHPLNYYRSAIQLPRFAFQTSNLTNQCIGFWIAYVRDDVILAENCAKIQPQWMWEARDIIGNFTLSEIMIPGTHNSGSYALYKGLLENMMDRYKFCQDEDIFNQFVYGIRSFDLRIGSYPSKPDEFWVNHDKIRMYPFKIIVDDIKTVVESTKEIVILDFHRFPVGFTDLSIHNRFISLLIRELGQWMAPRSLTRHVLLSQLWAHDKRIVVMYSNQIYYENDLLWSGMSQKWGNTMNLSELKKFLGQFTDGDGHGPKWQMWAAMAELTPTAWTILSRPGKGNRYFADKANRNVTQWFRDEWWDSGNVVATDYFHGNDIVDVAIKSNERRRKCLGSEMIINASSELL
;
A
#
# COMPACT_ATOMS: atom_id res chain seq x y z
N MET A 1 53.34 27.99 -1.38
CA MET A 1 51.96 27.71 -1.87
C MET A 1 51.72 26.20 -1.96
N PHE A 2 52.05 25.45 -0.90
CA PHE A 2 51.97 23.97 -0.88
C PHE A 2 51.62 23.40 0.51
N PHE A 3 51.13 24.24 1.44
CA PHE A 3 50.82 23.83 2.82
C PHE A 3 49.35 23.97 3.22
N ASN A 4 48.48 24.52 2.36
CA ASN A 4 47.04 24.68 2.65
C ASN A 4 46.13 23.60 2.02
N PHE A 5 46.66 22.70 1.19
CA PHE A 5 45.84 21.67 0.53
C PHE A 5 45.70 20.37 1.34
N LEU A 6 46.63 20.12 2.27
CA LEU A 6 46.64 18.92 3.11
C LEU A 6 45.74 19.01 4.34
N PHE A 7 45.37 20.21 4.81
CA PHE A 7 44.45 20.33 5.95
C PHE A 7 42.98 20.14 5.55
N ILE A 8 42.61 20.49 4.31
CA ILE A 8 41.23 20.34 3.80
C ILE A 8 40.95 18.90 3.33
N THR A 9 41.98 18.16 2.89
CA THR A 9 41.83 16.75 2.50
C THR A 9 41.90 15.79 3.69
N SER A 10 42.65 16.12 4.75
CA SER A 10 42.68 15.31 5.97
C SER A 10 41.42 15.43 6.84
N LEU A 11 40.62 16.51 6.72
CA LEU A 11 39.32 16.60 7.42
C LEU A 11 38.21 15.80 6.71
N ARG A 12 38.31 15.60 5.39
CA ARG A 12 37.36 14.76 4.63
C ARG A 12 37.58 13.27 4.83
N LEU A 13 38.80 12.83 5.12
CA LEU A 13 39.11 11.41 5.38
C LEU A 13 38.83 10.97 6.82
N LEU A 14 38.77 11.88 7.79
CA LEU A 14 38.41 11.57 9.18
C LEU A 14 36.89 11.58 9.46
N LEU A 15 36.09 12.05 8.50
CA LEU A 15 34.63 11.92 8.48
C LEU A 15 34.17 10.82 7.51
N GLY A 16 35.08 9.92 7.13
CA GLY A 16 34.86 8.75 6.28
C GLY A 16 34.08 7.61 6.94
N PHE A 17 32.96 7.96 7.58
CA PHE A 17 31.73 7.20 7.61
C PHE A 17 30.67 8.27 7.46
N THR A 18 30.02 8.36 6.29
CA THR A 18 28.72 9.00 6.25
C THR A 18 27.87 8.21 7.23
N ALA A 19 27.77 8.70 8.47
CA ALA A 19 26.63 8.40 9.32
C ALA A 19 25.44 8.56 8.38
N ALA A 20 24.73 7.46 8.10
CA ALA A 20 23.43 7.56 7.47
C ALA A 20 22.73 8.67 8.23
N GLN A 21 22.47 9.79 7.57
CA GLN A 21 21.96 10.97 8.23
C GLN A 21 20.71 10.51 8.97
N ASP A 22 20.75 10.55 10.30
CA ASP A 22 19.67 10.00 11.12
C ASP A 22 18.47 10.94 10.96
N CYS A 23 17.72 10.73 9.88
CA CYS A 23 16.57 11.53 9.53
C CYS A 23 15.35 11.16 10.37
N GLY A 24 15.55 10.68 11.59
CA GLY A 24 14.51 10.20 12.49
C GLY A 24 14.18 8.74 12.28
N SER A 25 15.20 7.86 12.28
CA SER A 25 14.94 6.47 12.71
C SER A 25 14.41 6.54 14.14
N THR A 26 13.12 6.26 14.35
CA THR A 26 12.61 6.20 15.71
C THR A 26 12.93 4.81 16.27
N ASP A 27 13.98 4.72 17.08
CA ASP A 27 14.32 3.52 17.87
C ASP A 27 13.29 3.24 18.99
N ASN A 28 12.24 4.08 19.07
CA ASN A 28 11.12 3.90 19.97
C ASN A 28 10.33 2.62 19.62
N VAL A 29 9.85 1.96 20.68
CA VAL A 29 8.90 0.85 20.58
C VAL A 29 7.69 1.29 19.77
N GLN A 30 7.24 0.43 18.87
CA GLN A 30 6.04 0.67 18.08
C GLN A 30 5.15 -0.56 18.03
N VAL A 31 3.84 -0.30 17.95
CA VAL A 31 2.79 -1.30 17.81
C VAL A 31 1.82 -0.91 16.70
N PHE A 32 1.22 -1.90 16.05
CA PHE A 32 0.19 -1.69 15.04
C PHE A 32 -0.72 -2.92 14.91
N ILE A 33 -1.92 -2.69 14.36
CA ILE A 33 -2.92 -3.73 14.14
C ILE A 33 -3.04 -4.01 12.64
N THR A 34 -2.89 -5.27 12.26
CA THR A 34 -3.24 -5.76 10.93
C THR A 34 -4.42 -6.72 11.03
N VAL A 35 -4.95 -7.14 9.87
CA VAL A 35 -6.04 -8.10 9.77
C VAL A 35 -5.54 -9.30 8.98
N SER A 36 -5.57 -10.48 9.60
CA SER A 36 -5.20 -11.74 8.99
C SER A 36 -5.90 -11.93 7.64
N SER A 37 -5.12 -12.20 6.59
CA SER A 37 -5.66 -12.57 5.28
C SER A 37 -6.27 -13.97 5.28
N LEU A 38 -5.88 -14.84 6.22
CA LEU A 38 -6.44 -16.18 6.35
C LEU A 38 -7.92 -16.14 6.74
N ALA A 39 -8.66 -17.07 6.17
CA ALA A 39 -10.04 -17.34 6.52
C ALA A 39 -10.29 -18.85 6.56
N SER A 40 -11.19 -19.28 7.44
CA SER A 40 -11.60 -20.67 7.60
C SER A 40 -13.05 -20.74 8.06
N THR A 41 -13.64 -21.94 8.00
CA THR A 41 -15.00 -22.17 8.50
C THR A 41 -15.00 -23.23 9.58
N ASN A 42 -15.62 -22.94 10.72
CA ASN A 42 -15.90 -23.94 11.74
C ASN A 42 -17.07 -24.82 11.26
N ILE A 43 -16.76 -26.04 10.86
CA ILE A 43 -17.69 -27.00 10.26
C ILE A 43 -18.88 -27.29 11.20
N LEU A 44 -18.66 -27.32 12.52
CA LEU A 44 -19.69 -27.69 13.49
C LEU A 44 -20.71 -26.57 13.76
N ARG A 45 -20.33 -25.31 13.54
CA ARG A 45 -21.18 -24.13 13.85
C ARG A 45 -21.52 -23.29 12.62
N ASN A 46 -21.05 -23.69 11.44
CA ASN A 46 -21.05 -22.88 10.21
C ASN A 46 -20.55 -21.44 10.43
N GLY A 47 -19.67 -21.25 11.43
CA GLY A 47 -19.13 -19.94 11.80
C GLY A 47 -17.90 -19.65 10.95
N LYS A 48 -17.90 -18.52 10.23
CA LYS A 48 -16.71 -18.04 9.54
C LYS A 48 -15.72 -17.48 10.56
N ILE A 49 -14.46 -17.84 10.40
CA ILE A 49 -13.32 -17.26 11.10
C ILE A 49 -12.53 -16.54 10.01
N GLU A 50 -12.70 -15.24 9.92
CA GLU A 50 -12.03 -14.37 8.96
C GLU A 50 -11.63 -13.07 9.66
N ARG A 51 -10.82 -12.23 9.01
CA ARG A 51 -10.50 -10.89 9.51
C ARG A 51 -10.01 -10.84 10.97
N GLN A 52 -9.28 -11.86 11.41
CA GLN A 52 -8.75 -11.90 12.77
C GLN A 52 -7.73 -10.77 12.95
N LEU A 53 -7.86 -10.01 14.04
CA LEU A 53 -6.92 -8.95 14.39
C LEU A 53 -5.57 -9.54 14.76
N GLU A 54 -4.52 -8.98 14.20
CA GLU A 54 -3.14 -9.31 14.46
C GLU A 54 -2.46 -8.14 15.15
N LEU A 55 -1.89 -8.43 16.31
CA LEU A 55 -1.13 -7.49 17.12
C LEU A 55 0.32 -7.62 16.69
N ASN A 56 0.95 -6.52 16.27
CA ASN A 56 2.35 -6.51 15.82
C ASN A 56 3.13 -5.50 16.65
N TRP A 57 4.40 -5.80 16.93
CA TRP A 57 5.33 -4.91 17.62
C TRP A 57 6.72 -4.94 17.00
N PHE A 58 7.47 -3.85 17.10
CA PHE A 58 8.86 -3.79 16.64
C PHE A 58 9.65 -2.72 17.40
N ASN A 59 10.96 -2.67 17.15
CA ASN A 59 11.92 -1.82 17.88
C ASN A 59 11.87 -2.02 19.40
N VAL A 60 11.71 -3.27 19.81
CA VAL A 60 11.69 -3.66 21.23
C VAL A 60 12.36 -5.00 21.41
N SER A 61 13.12 -5.12 22.49
CA SER A 61 13.58 -6.39 23.02
C SER A 61 12.66 -6.77 24.18
N PRO A 62 11.79 -7.79 24.02
CA PRO A 62 10.87 -8.21 25.06
C PRO A 62 11.58 -8.64 26.35
N GLN A 63 11.02 -8.25 27.49
CA GLN A 63 11.50 -8.58 28.84
C GLN A 63 10.44 -9.37 29.62
N GLU A 64 10.86 -10.03 30.70
CA GLU A 64 9.92 -10.69 31.61
C GLU A 64 9.00 -9.64 32.24
N GLY A 65 7.69 -9.90 32.25
CA GLY A 65 6.68 -8.93 32.72
C GLY A 65 6.12 -8.00 31.63
N ASP A 66 6.78 -7.86 30.48
CA ASP A 66 6.21 -7.16 29.34
C ASP A 66 4.93 -7.86 28.86
N TRP A 67 3.98 -7.07 28.37
CA TRP A 67 2.78 -7.59 27.72
C TRP A 67 2.28 -6.68 26.61
N VAL A 68 1.57 -7.28 25.65
CA VAL A 68 0.88 -6.55 24.56
C VAL A 68 -0.62 -6.77 24.70
N GLY A 69 -1.36 -5.67 24.72
CA GLY A 69 -2.81 -5.67 24.90
C GLY A 69 -3.57 -5.30 23.64
N LEU A 70 -4.71 -5.93 23.42
CA LEU A 70 -5.77 -5.44 22.52
C LEU A 70 -6.91 -4.85 23.35
N PHE A 71 -7.45 -3.71 22.96
CA PHE A 71 -8.47 -2.99 23.73
C PHE A 71 -9.62 -2.53 22.82
N ALA A 72 -10.82 -2.38 23.41
CA ALA A 72 -11.97 -1.80 22.72
C ALA A 72 -11.94 -0.25 22.72
N ASN A 73 -11.14 0.35 23.60
CA ASN A 73 -11.01 1.80 23.77
C ASN A 73 -9.52 2.18 23.90
N GLU A 74 -9.24 3.48 23.88
CA GLU A 74 -7.89 4.01 24.03
C GLU A 74 -7.24 3.52 25.35
N PRO A 75 -6.07 2.87 25.31
CA PRO A 75 -5.47 2.24 26.50
C PRO A 75 -5.09 3.23 27.60
N LYS A 76 -4.81 4.49 27.24
CA LYS A 76 -4.59 5.59 28.20
C LYS A 76 -5.81 5.92 29.06
N ILE A 77 -7.02 5.62 28.56
CA ILE A 77 -8.26 5.82 29.30
C ILE A 77 -8.47 4.64 30.26
N ASP A 78 -8.29 3.40 29.78
CA ASP A 78 -8.47 2.19 30.56
C ASP A 78 -7.55 1.05 30.09
N ILE A 79 -6.46 0.84 30.84
CA ILE A 79 -5.49 -0.23 30.59
C ILE A 79 -5.89 -1.56 31.28
N LYS A 80 -6.88 -1.53 32.19
CA LYS A 80 -7.13 -2.64 33.12
C LYS A 80 -7.86 -3.82 32.50
N TYR A 81 -8.63 -3.57 31.44
CA TYR A 81 -9.51 -4.57 30.82
C TYR A 81 -9.19 -4.79 29.33
N PRO A 82 -8.02 -5.37 29.01
CA PRO A 82 -7.72 -5.76 27.63
C PRO A 82 -8.65 -6.90 27.16
N LEU A 83 -9.07 -6.84 25.90
CA LEU A 83 -9.75 -7.93 25.19
C LEU A 83 -8.84 -9.15 25.00
N VAL A 84 -7.55 -8.88 24.82
CA VAL A 84 -6.48 -9.87 24.67
C VAL A 84 -5.26 -9.36 25.40
N ASN A 85 -4.62 -10.20 26.19
CA ASN A 85 -3.34 -9.93 26.84
C ASN A 85 -2.39 -11.10 26.55
N ILE A 86 -1.24 -10.81 25.95
CA ILE A 86 -0.22 -11.80 25.62
C ILE A 86 1.15 -11.32 26.08
N SER A 87 2.04 -12.28 26.39
CA SER A 87 3.45 -11.99 26.63
C SER A 87 4.23 -11.98 25.31
N PRO A 88 4.88 -10.87 24.91
CA PRO A 88 5.66 -10.80 23.68
C PRO A 88 6.84 -11.79 23.65
N LEU A 89 7.36 -12.20 24.82
CA LEU A 89 8.39 -13.25 24.93
C LEU A 89 7.93 -14.61 24.37
N ALA A 90 6.64 -14.93 24.44
CA ALA A 90 6.08 -16.16 23.88
C ALA A 90 5.93 -16.11 22.35
N HIS A 91 6.21 -14.95 21.73
CA HIS A 91 5.95 -14.68 20.32
C HIS A 91 7.19 -14.08 19.63
N PRO A 92 8.22 -14.89 19.34
CA PRO A 92 9.52 -14.43 18.83
C PRO A 92 9.49 -13.83 17.42
N LEU A 93 8.38 -14.01 16.69
CA LEU A 93 8.14 -13.37 15.39
C LEU A 93 7.54 -11.96 15.52
N ASN A 94 7.39 -11.47 16.75
CA ASN A 94 6.87 -10.15 17.08
C ASN A 94 5.45 -9.85 16.58
N TYR A 95 4.61 -10.89 16.54
CA TYR A 95 3.17 -10.74 16.29
C TYR A 95 2.34 -11.81 16.98
N TYR A 96 1.05 -11.52 17.15
CA TYR A 96 0.05 -12.45 17.65
C TYR A 96 -1.27 -12.31 16.89
N ARG A 97 -1.79 -13.41 16.34
CA ARG A 97 -3.13 -13.45 15.72
C ARG A 97 -4.18 -13.83 16.75
N SER A 98 -5.07 -12.90 17.06
CA SER A 98 -6.14 -13.07 18.05
C SER A 98 -7.35 -13.82 17.49
N ALA A 99 -8.28 -14.22 18.37
CA ALA A 99 -9.60 -14.71 17.98
C ALA A 99 -10.61 -13.58 17.65
N ILE A 100 -10.24 -12.33 17.92
CA ILE A 100 -11.10 -11.16 17.69
C ILE A 100 -11.10 -10.84 16.20
N GLN A 101 -12.27 -10.63 15.61
CA GLN A 101 -12.43 -10.33 14.18
C GLN A 101 -12.76 -8.85 13.99
N LEU A 102 -12.10 -8.18 13.05
CA LEU A 102 -12.46 -6.81 12.65
C LEU A 102 -13.81 -6.87 11.93
N PRO A 103 -14.84 -6.15 12.40
CA PRO A 103 -16.11 -6.12 11.71
C PRO A 103 -15.96 -5.46 10.33
N ARG A 104 -16.97 -5.66 9.49
CA ARG A 104 -17.13 -4.91 8.25
C ARG A 104 -17.86 -3.62 8.58
N PHE A 105 -17.35 -2.52 8.06
CA PHE A 105 -17.93 -1.20 8.26
C PHE A 105 -18.61 -0.76 6.97
N ALA A 106 -19.78 -0.15 7.10
CA ALA A 106 -20.40 0.62 6.02
C ALA A 106 -19.97 2.08 6.22
N PHE A 107 -18.93 2.50 5.49
CA PHE A 107 -18.44 3.86 5.60
C PHE A 107 -19.40 4.84 4.93
N GLN A 108 -19.64 5.97 5.60
CA GLN A 108 -20.40 7.05 5.01
C GLN A 108 -19.56 7.73 3.93
N THR A 109 -20.20 8.11 2.83
CA THR A 109 -19.53 8.76 1.71
C THR A 109 -19.28 10.25 1.98
N SER A 110 -20.02 10.86 2.91
CA SER A 110 -19.79 12.23 3.38
C SER A 110 -18.88 12.26 4.61
N ASN A 111 -18.11 13.34 4.74
CA ASN A 111 -17.27 13.62 5.91
C ASN A 111 -16.28 12.50 6.29
N LEU A 112 -15.65 11.89 5.28
CA LEU A 112 -14.59 10.90 5.47
C LEU A 112 -13.39 11.55 6.17
N THR A 113 -13.08 11.18 7.40
CA THR A 113 -11.91 11.69 8.15
C THR A 113 -10.99 10.57 8.60
N ASN A 114 -9.71 10.86 8.78
CA ASN A 114 -8.77 9.93 9.39
C ASN A 114 -9.18 9.66 10.84
N GLN A 115 -9.35 8.40 11.23
CA GLN A 115 -9.80 8.03 12.59
C GLN A 115 -9.57 6.56 12.94
N CYS A 116 -9.48 6.27 14.24
CA CYS A 116 -9.50 4.92 14.79
C CYS A 116 -10.89 4.27 14.65
N ILE A 117 -10.94 2.95 14.46
CA ILE A 117 -12.18 2.18 14.20
C ILE A 117 -12.42 1.06 15.22
N GLY A 118 -12.35 1.40 16.51
CA GLY A 118 -12.88 0.58 17.61
C GLY A 118 -11.92 -0.43 18.23
N PHE A 119 -10.69 -0.57 17.73
CA PHE A 119 -9.68 -1.43 18.34
C PHE A 119 -8.37 -0.70 18.53
N TRP A 120 -7.77 -0.89 19.70
CA TRP A 120 -6.51 -0.28 20.10
C TRP A 120 -5.52 -1.34 20.54
N ILE A 121 -4.23 -1.04 20.38
CA ILE A 121 -3.12 -1.89 20.80
C ILE A 121 -2.17 -1.08 21.68
N ALA A 122 -1.61 -1.71 22.71
CA ALA A 122 -0.53 -1.13 23.50
C ALA A 122 0.55 -2.16 23.82
N TYR A 123 1.80 -1.71 23.86
CA TYR A 123 2.93 -2.42 24.47
C TYR A 123 3.17 -1.83 25.86
N VAL A 124 3.21 -2.68 26.87
CA VAL A 124 3.29 -2.26 28.27
C VAL A 124 4.48 -2.94 28.96
N ARG A 125 5.22 -2.15 29.74
CA ARG A 125 6.33 -2.59 30.60
C ARG A 125 6.21 -1.90 31.94
N ASP A 126 6.24 -2.65 33.04
CA ASP A 126 6.17 -2.10 34.41
C ASP A 126 5.00 -1.10 34.60
N ASP A 127 3.81 -1.48 34.11
CA ASP A 127 2.59 -0.66 34.10
C ASP A 127 2.67 0.65 33.28
N VAL A 128 3.73 0.85 32.49
CA VAL A 128 3.92 1.98 31.59
C VAL A 128 3.63 1.57 30.15
N ILE A 129 2.75 2.32 29.47
CA ILE A 129 2.51 2.19 28.03
C ILE A 129 3.74 2.75 27.29
N LEU A 130 4.53 1.86 26.69
CA LEU A 130 5.70 2.24 25.89
C LEU A 130 5.29 2.67 24.47
N ALA A 131 4.23 2.07 23.94
CA ALA A 131 3.70 2.38 22.61
C ALA A 131 2.21 2.08 22.56
N GLU A 132 1.47 2.86 21.79
CA GLU A 132 0.06 2.63 21.48
C GLU A 132 -0.25 2.97 20.03
N ASN A 133 -1.29 2.34 19.49
CA ASN A 133 -1.85 2.62 18.17
C ASN A 133 -3.28 2.07 18.10
N CYS A 134 -3.93 2.19 16.95
CA CYS A 134 -5.27 1.68 16.73
C CYS A 134 -5.43 1.11 15.31
N ALA A 135 -6.43 0.25 15.13
CA ALA A 135 -6.98 -0.02 13.80
C ALA A 135 -7.66 1.27 13.32
N LYS A 136 -7.43 1.68 12.08
CA LYS A 136 -7.83 3.01 11.58
C LYS A 136 -8.18 3.03 10.11
N ILE A 137 -8.93 4.04 9.72
CA ILE A 137 -9.13 4.47 8.33
C ILE A 137 -8.34 5.75 8.07
N GLN A 138 -7.86 5.91 6.84
CA GLN A 138 -7.02 7.04 6.44
C GLN A 138 -7.44 7.60 5.07
N PRO A 139 -8.71 8.04 4.90
CA PRO A 139 -9.23 8.52 3.62
C PRO A 139 -8.65 9.86 3.17
N GLN A 140 -7.93 10.60 4.01
CA GLN A 140 -7.40 11.94 3.70
C GLN A 140 -5.90 12.11 3.99
N TRP A 141 -5.14 11.02 4.10
CA TRP A 141 -3.73 11.11 4.53
C TRP A 141 -2.86 11.99 3.61
N MET A 142 -3.09 11.99 2.29
CA MET A 142 -2.27 12.82 1.39
C MET A 142 -2.60 14.31 1.58
N TRP A 143 -3.88 14.65 1.68
CA TRP A 143 -4.34 16.03 1.86
C TRP A 143 -3.98 16.59 3.24
N GLU A 144 -4.09 15.80 4.30
CA GLU A 144 -3.64 16.20 5.63
C GLU A 144 -2.13 16.43 5.66
N ALA A 145 -1.35 15.59 4.96
CA ALA A 145 0.09 15.72 4.83
C ALA A 145 0.54 16.69 3.71
N ARG A 146 -0.35 17.45 3.07
CA ARG A 146 -0.04 18.24 1.85
C ARG A 146 1.12 19.22 2.01
N ASP A 147 1.34 19.78 3.20
CA ASP A 147 2.46 20.71 3.46
C ASP A 147 3.81 19.95 3.54
N ILE A 148 3.76 18.66 3.89
CA ILE A 148 4.89 17.74 3.97
C ILE A 148 5.17 17.07 2.62
N ILE A 149 4.15 16.74 1.84
CA ILE A 149 4.33 15.98 0.60
C ILE A 149 4.15 16.80 -0.68
N GLY A 150 3.60 18.02 -0.59
CA GLY A 150 3.20 18.83 -1.75
C GLY A 150 4.31 19.20 -2.73
N ASN A 151 5.57 19.19 -2.29
CA ASN A 151 6.75 19.48 -3.12
C ASN A 151 7.43 18.22 -3.68
N PHE A 152 6.86 17.04 -3.45
CA PHE A 152 7.26 15.83 -4.16
C PHE A 152 6.44 15.66 -5.42
N THR A 153 7.01 14.92 -6.36
CA THR A 153 6.30 14.29 -7.48
C THR A 153 5.72 12.93 -7.06
N LEU A 154 4.82 12.37 -7.87
CA LEU A 154 4.26 11.03 -7.63
C LEU A 154 5.31 9.91 -7.64
N SER A 155 6.43 10.09 -8.34
CA SER A 155 7.53 9.11 -8.35
C SER A 155 8.43 9.18 -7.12
N GLU A 156 8.34 10.25 -6.32
CA GLU A 156 9.21 10.48 -5.16
C GLU A 156 8.57 10.11 -3.82
N ILE A 157 7.27 9.83 -3.79
CA ILE A 157 6.58 9.36 -2.59
C ILE A 157 6.34 7.85 -2.65
N MET A 158 6.29 7.22 -1.48
CA MET A 158 5.75 5.88 -1.34
C MET A 158 4.22 5.95 -1.35
N ILE A 159 3.58 5.08 -2.12
CA ILE A 159 2.14 5.07 -2.33
C ILE A 159 1.61 3.65 -2.06
N PRO A 160 0.69 3.47 -1.10
CA PRO A 160 0.07 2.16 -0.86
C PRO A 160 -0.85 1.80 -2.03
N GLY A 161 -0.67 0.60 -2.57
CA GLY A 161 -1.43 0.06 -3.69
C GLY A 161 -1.98 -1.34 -3.41
N THR A 162 -2.88 -1.79 -4.28
CA THR A 162 -3.40 -3.16 -4.27
C THR A 162 -3.19 -3.84 -5.61
N HIS A 163 -2.72 -5.09 -5.58
CA HIS A 163 -2.63 -5.93 -6.78
C HIS A 163 -4.04 -6.42 -7.14
N ASN A 164 -4.35 -6.44 -8.45
CA ASN A 164 -5.64 -6.90 -8.96
C ASN A 164 -6.83 -6.30 -8.17
N SER A 165 -6.85 -4.97 -7.98
CA SER A 165 -7.69 -4.28 -6.98
C SER A 165 -9.17 -4.61 -7.08
N GLY A 166 -9.71 -4.77 -8.30
CA GLY A 166 -11.11 -5.13 -8.52
C GLY A 166 -11.42 -6.64 -8.44
N SER A 167 -10.46 -7.46 -8.04
CA SER A 167 -10.63 -8.90 -7.79
C SER A 167 -10.92 -9.16 -6.32
N TYR A 168 -12.00 -8.58 -5.81
CA TYR A 168 -12.40 -8.73 -4.41
C TYR A 168 -13.62 -9.64 -4.23
N ALA A 169 -13.75 -10.25 -3.06
CA ALA A 169 -15.01 -10.80 -2.58
C ALA A 169 -14.93 -11.10 -1.09
N LEU A 170 -16.08 -11.08 -0.43
CA LEU A 170 -16.21 -11.63 0.91
C LEU A 170 -15.89 -13.13 0.91
N TYR A 171 -15.26 -13.60 1.98
CA TYR A 171 -15.02 -15.02 2.18
C TYR A 171 -16.35 -15.79 2.17
N LYS A 172 -16.44 -16.82 1.32
CA LYS A 172 -17.69 -17.54 1.08
C LYS A 172 -17.93 -18.72 2.03
N GLY A 173 -17.04 -18.95 2.99
CA GLY A 173 -17.17 -20.06 3.93
C GLY A 173 -17.16 -21.41 3.23
N LEU A 174 -18.10 -22.29 3.60
CA LEU A 174 -18.26 -23.62 2.99
C LEU A 174 -18.57 -23.59 1.48
N LEU A 175 -19.01 -22.45 0.93
CA LEU A 175 -19.31 -22.30 -0.50
C LEU A 175 -18.07 -21.93 -1.33
N GLU A 176 -16.92 -21.69 -0.70
CA GLU A 176 -15.71 -21.29 -1.41
C GLU A 176 -15.07 -22.51 -2.12
N ASN A 177 -14.98 -22.42 -3.44
CA ASN A 177 -14.31 -23.42 -4.27
C ASN A 177 -12.85 -23.04 -4.58
N MET A 178 -12.11 -23.95 -5.22
CA MET A 178 -10.72 -23.72 -5.62
C MET A 178 -10.54 -22.45 -6.45
N MET A 179 -11.43 -22.18 -7.42
CA MET A 179 -11.31 -21.00 -8.28
C MET A 179 -11.51 -19.71 -7.47
N ASP A 180 -12.45 -19.70 -6.52
CA ASP A 180 -12.65 -18.55 -5.65
C ASP A 180 -11.38 -18.24 -4.83
N ARG A 181 -10.71 -19.27 -4.30
CA ARG A 181 -9.48 -19.12 -3.51
C ARG A 181 -8.30 -18.50 -4.26
N TYR A 182 -8.23 -18.69 -5.57
CA TYR A 182 -7.11 -18.24 -6.40
C TYR A 182 -7.41 -17.03 -7.28
N LYS A 183 -8.69 -16.67 -7.44
CA LYS A 183 -9.08 -15.52 -8.27
C LYS A 183 -9.26 -14.23 -7.48
N PHE A 184 -9.56 -14.31 -6.18
CA PHE A 184 -9.70 -13.12 -5.35
C PHE A 184 -8.36 -12.74 -4.73
N CYS A 185 -8.06 -11.45 -4.77
CA CYS A 185 -6.82 -10.84 -4.26
C CYS A 185 -7.12 -9.86 -3.13
N GLN A 186 -8.37 -9.39 -2.99
CA GLN A 186 -8.76 -8.42 -1.98
C GLN A 186 -10.04 -8.84 -1.26
N ASP A 187 -10.25 -8.28 -0.07
CA ASP A 187 -11.44 -8.50 0.75
C ASP A 187 -12.42 -7.32 0.70
N GLU A 188 -11.93 -6.15 0.32
CA GLU A 188 -12.67 -4.89 0.31
C GLU A 188 -12.90 -4.45 -1.14
N ASP A 189 -14.03 -3.78 -1.40
CA ASP A 189 -14.25 -3.09 -2.67
C ASP A 189 -13.32 -1.88 -2.85
N ILE A 190 -13.40 -1.21 -4.00
CA ILE A 190 -12.48 -0.12 -4.33
C ILE A 190 -12.68 1.08 -3.40
N PHE A 191 -13.93 1.41 -3.09
CA PHE A 191 -14.24 2.47 -2.14
C PHE A 191 -13.64 2.18 -0.76
N ASN A 192 -13.86 0.99 -0.19
CA ASN A 192 -13.31 0.64 1.11
C ASN A 192 -11.77 0.58 1.08
N GLN A 193 -11.15 0.01 0.04
CA GLN A 193 -9.69 0.05 -0.14
C GLN A 193 -9.17 1.49 -0.06
N PHE A 194 -9.83 2.44 -0.74
CA PHE A 194 -9.49 3.86 -0.65
C PHE A 194 -9.66 4.42 0.78
N VAL A 195 -10.79 4.14 1.43
CA VAL A 195 -11.08 4.65 2.79
C VAL A 195 -10.01 4.19 3.79
N TYR A 196 -9.52 2.96 3.66
CA TYR A 196 -8.42 2.47 4.50
C TYR A 196 -7.05 3.07 4.16
N GLY A 197 -6.89 3.73 3.01
CA GLY A 197 -5.70 4.52 2.66
C GLY A 197 -5.02 4.17 1.34
N ILE A 198 -5.54 3.20 0.57
CA ILE A 198 -5.01 2.84 -0.75
C ILE A 198 -5.18 4.01 -1.74
N ARG A 199 -4.15 4.28 -2.54
CA ARG A 199 -4.17 5.35 -3.56
C ARG A 199 -3.78 4.88 -4.96
N SER A 200 -3.27 3.66 -5.11
CA SER A 200 -2.95 3.08 -6.42
C SER A 200 -3.70 1.77 -6.65
N PHE A 201 -4.46 1.71 -7.74
CA PHE A 201 -5.32 0.58 -8.07
C PHE A 201 -4.86 -0.10 -9.38
N ASP A 202 -4.42 -1.35 -9.28
CA ASP A 202 -4.04 -2.20 -10.41
C ASP A 202 -5.30 -2.87 -11.01
N LEU A 203 -5.72 -2.38 -12.17
CA LEU A 203 -6.94 -2.77 -12.87
C LEU A 203 -6.61 -3.45 -14.20
N ARG A 204 -7.20 -4.64 -14.41
CA ARG A 204 -7.13 -5.35 -15.70
C ARG A 204 -8.52 -5.34 -16.33
N ILE A 205 -8.64 -4.93 -17.59
CA ILE A 205 -9.96 -4.66 -18.20
C ILE A 205 -10.26 -5.65 -19.34
N GLY A 206 -11.43 -6.26 -19.28
CA GLY A 206 -11.99 -7.06 -20.36
C GLY A 206 -13.13 -6.34 -21.10
N SER A 207 -13.22 -6.52 -22.41
CA SER A 207 -14.38 -6.12 -23.23
C SER A 207 -15.26 -7.33 -23.55
N TYR A 208 -16.55 -7.19 -23.30
CA TYR A 208 -17.59 -8.19 -23.49
C TYR A 208 -18.81 -7.55 -24.17
N PRO A 209 -18.77 -7.30 -25.50
CA PRO A 209 -19.81 -6.55 -26.21
C PRO A 209 -21.22 -7.16 -26.14
N SER A 210 -21.34 -8.45 -25.82
CA SER A 210 -22.62 -9.14 -25.65
C SER A 210 -23.27 -8.94 -24.28
N LYS A 211 -22.66 -8.15 -23.39
CA LYS A 211 -23.15 -7.88 -22.04
C LYS A 211 -23.75 -6.48 -21.95
N PRO A 212 -24.69 -6.24 -20.99
CA PRO A 212 -25.26 -4.92 -20.77
C PRO A 212 -24.20 -3.83 -20.53
N ASP A 213 -23.21 -4.14 -19.68
CA ASP A 213 -21.98 -3.38 -19.56
C ASP A 213 -20.89 -4.08 -20.37
N GLU A 214 -20.33 -3.40 -21.37
CA GLU A 214 -19.25 -3.95 -22.22
C GLU A 214 -17.98 -4.20 -21.39
N PHE A 215 -17.57 -3.25 -20.54
CA PHE A 215 -16.28 -3.28 -19.87
C PHE A 215 -16.38 -3.84 -18.45
N TRP A 216 -15.47 -4.75 -18.11
CA TRP A 216 -15.41 -5.42 -16.82
C TRP A 216 -13.98 -5.41 -16.28
N VAL A 217 -13.84 -5.37 -14.96
CA VAL A 217 -12.57 -5.72 -14.32
C VAL A 217 -12.41 -7.24 -14.35
N ASN A 218 -11.18 -7.66 -14.62
CA ASN A 218 -10.79 -9.05 -14.73
C ASN A 218 -9.60 -9.37 -13.81
N HIS A 219 -9.49 -10.65 -13.44
CA HIS A 219 -8.23 -11.27 -13.05
C HIS A 219 -7.85 -12.22 -14.19
N ASP A 220 -6.87 -11.83 -14.99
CA ASP A 220 -6.54 -12.50 -16.26
C ASP A 220 -7.80 -12.71 -17.13
N LYS A 221 -8.16 -13.97 -17.41
CA LYS A 221 -9.32 -14.32 -18.23
C LYS A 221 -10.62 -14.42 -17.42
N ILE A 222 -10.56 -14.28 -16.10
CA ILE A 222 -11.70 -14.42 -15.22
C ILE A 222 -12.32 -13.05 -15.01
N ARG A 223 -13.59 -12.94 -15.37
CA ARG A 223 -14.38 -11.73 -15.21
C ARG A 223 -14.83 -11.55 -13.77
N MET A 224 -14.64 -10.34 -13.23
CA MET A 224 -15.03 -9.96 -11.87
C MET A 224 -16.28 -9.09 -11.89
N TYR A 225 -16.13 -7.77 -11.77
CA TYR A 225 -17.23 -6.81 -11.68
C TYR A 225 -17.34 -5.94 -12.93
N PRO A 226 -18.54 -5.45 -13.28
CA PRO A 226 -18.68 -4.40 -14.28
C PRO A 226 -17.78 -3.21 -13.92
N PHE A 227 -17.06 -2.67 -14.89
CA PHE A 227 -16.15 -1.56 -14.64
C PHE A 227 -16.89 -0.31 -14.16
N LYS A 228 -18.17 -0.16 -14.52
CA LYS A 228 -19.02 0.93 -14.06
C LYS A 228 -19.11 1.04 -12.53
N ILE A 229 -19.14 -0.10 -11.81
CA ILE A 229 -19.14 -0.10 -10.33
C ILE A 229 -17.88 0.58 -9.79
N ILE A 230 -16.74 0.27 -10.40
CA ILE A 230 -15.44 0.86 -10.02
C ILE A 230 -15.42 2.36 -10.32
N VAL A 231 -16.00 2.77 -11.45
CA VAL A 231 -16.13 4.19 -11.80
C VAL A 231 -16.96 4.93 -10.75
N ASP A 232 -18.08 4.35 -10.31
CA ASP A 232 -18.95 4.96 -9.29
C ASP A 232 -18.23 5.09 -7.92
N ASP A 233 -17.44 4.08 -7.53
CA ASP A 233 -16.58 4.13 -6.34
C ASP A 233 -15.55 5.25 -6.45
N ILE A 234 -14.84 5.35 -7.58
CA ILE A 234 -13.83 6.40 -7.81
C ILE A 234 -14.46 7.80 -7.83
N LYS A 235 -15.64 7.97 -8.45
CA LYS A 235 -16.37 9.25 -8.44
C LYS A 235 -16.70 9.66 -7.01
N THR A 236 -17.23 8.74 -6.21
CA THR A 236 -17.50 8.98 -4.79
C THR A 236 -16.25 9.43 -4.04
N VAL A 237 -15.12 8.76 -4.26
CA VAL A 237 -13.83 9.11 -3.65
C VAL A 237 -13.39 10.53 -4.00
N VAL A 238 -13.39 10.89 -5.28
CA VAL A 238 -12.89 12.20 -5.72
C VAL A 238 -13.91 13.31 -5.45
N GLU A 239 -15.19 13.03 -5.34
CA GLU A 239 -16.19 14.03 -4.94
C GLU A 239 -16.11 14.33 -3.43
N SER A 240 -15.78 13.33 -2.62
CA SER A 240 -15.77 13.44 -1.16
C SER A 240 -14.42 13.83 -0.54
N THR A 241 -13.32 13.79 -1.31
CA THR A 241 -11.97 14.02 -0.78
C THR A 241 -11.13 14.92 -1.69
N LYS A 242 -9.94 15.31 -1.22
CA LYS A 242 -8.90 15.97 -2.03
C LYS A 242 -7.75 15.03 -2.39
N GLU A 243 -7.91 13.74 -2.19
CA GLU A 243 -6.85 12.78 -2.45
C GLU A 243 -6.55 12.65 -3.95
N ILE A 244 -5.31 12.25 -4.25
CA ILE A 244 -4.88 11.90 -5.59
C ILE A 244 -4.94 10.38 -5.72
N VAL A 245 -5.58 9.89 -6.78
CA VAL A 245 -5.77 8.47 -7.07
C VAL A 245 -5.06 8.10 -8.36
N ILE A 246 -4.37 6.97 -8.35
CA ILE A 246 -3.74 6.37 -9.52
C ILE A 246 -4.57 5.16 -9.96
N LEU A 247 -5.03 5.21 -11.20
CA LEU A 247 -5.68 4.08 -11.86
C LEU A 247 -4.68 3.49 -12.85
N ASP A 248 -4.10 2.34 -12.52
CA ASP A 248 -3.19 1.61 -13.39
C ASP A 248 -3.97 0.57 -14.20
N PHE A 249 -4.31 0.93 -15.44
CA PHE A 249 -4.84 -0.02 -16.41
C PHE A 249 -3.68 -0.85 -16.99
N HIS A 250 -3.23 -1.81 -16.19
CA HIS A 250 -2.01 -2.55 -16.44
C HIS A 250 -2.14 -3.51 -17.63
N ARG A 251 -3.30 -4.17 -17.78
CA ARG A 251 -3.54 -5.15 -18.86
C ARG A 251 -4.97 -5.12 -19.37
N PHE A 252 -5.12 -5.58 -20.61
CA PHE A 252 -6.40 -5.70 -21.30
C PHE A 252 -6.65 -7.17 -21.73
N PRO A 253 -6.83 -8.10 -20.77
CA PRO A 253 -6.65 -9.53 -21.03
C PRO A 253 -7.70 -10.20 -21.90
N VAL A 254 -8.88 -9.58 -22.10
CA VAL A 254 -9.99 -10.20 -22.84
C VAL A 254 -10.65 -9.17 -23.75
N GLY A 255 -10.88 -9.53 -25.01
CA GLY A 255 -11.75 -8.78 -25.92
C GLY A 255 -11.17 -7.49 -26.50
N PHE A 256 -10.00 -7.02 -26.08
CA PHE A 256 -9.31 -5.87 -26.70
C PHE A 256 -8.51 -6.32 -27.93
N THR A 257 -9.20 -6.60 -29.03
CA THR A 257 -8.61 -7.12 -30.27
C THR A 257 -8.07 -6.05 -31.21
N ASP A 258 -8.51 -4.79 -31.06
CA ASP A 258 -8.13 -3.67 -31.92
C ASP A 258 -8.26 -2.32 -31.21
N LEU A 259 -7.75 -1.26 -31.85
CA LEU A 259 -7.74 0.11 -31.30
C LEU A 259 -9.14 0.70 -31.08
N SER A 260 -10.18 0.25 -31.80
CA SER A 260 -11.53 0.78 -31.62
C SER A 260 -12.08 0.48 -30.23
N ILE A 261 -11.69 -0.65 -29.65
CA ILE A 261 -12.13 -1.10 -28.32
C ILE A 261 -11.44 -0.28 -27.24
N HIS A 262 -10.13 -0.03 -27.42
CA HIS A 262 -9.41 0.93 -26.59
C HIS A 262 -10.05 2.32 -26.65
N ASN A 263 -10.37 2.82 -27.85
CA ASN A 263 -11.02 4.13 -28.01
C ASN A 263 -12.39 4.21 -27.33
N ARG A 264 -13.21 3.16 -27.38
CA ARG A 264 -14.48 3.10 -26.64
C ARG A 264 -14.26 3.13 -25.12
N PHE A 265 -13.29 2.37 -24.63
CA PHE A 265 -12.96 2.36 -23.20
C PHE A 265 -12.42 3.71 -22.73
N ILE A 266 -11.53 4.34 -23.51
CA ILE A 266 -10.98 5.67 -23.22
C ILE A 266 -12.09 6.72 -23.23
N SER A 267 -13.01 6.63 -24.20
CA SER A 267 -14.18 7.52 -24.25
C SER A 267 -15.06 7.39 -23.01
N LEU A 268 -15.24 6.16 -22.50
CA LEU A 268 -15.93 5.93 -21.22
C LEU A 268 -15.17 6.58 -20.05
N LEU A 269 -13.85 6.38 -19.95
CA LEU A 269 -13.03 6.99 -18.88
C LEU A 269 -13.14 8.52 -18.90
N ILE A 270 -12.99 9.14 -20.07
CA ILE A 270 -13.01 10.59 -20.21
C ILE A 270 -14.40 11.14 -19.89
N ARG A 271 -15.45 10.46 -20.36
CA ARG A 271 -16.84 10.87 -20.06
C ARG A 271 -17.12 10.87 -18.57
N GLU A 272 -16.67 9.83 -17.85
CA GLU A 272 -17.03 9.65 -16.45
C GLU A 272 -16.08 10.34 -15.46
N LEU A 273 -14.79 10.41 -15.78
CA LEU A 273 -13.72 10.82 -14.87
C LEU A 273 -12.87 11.99 -15.40
N GLY A 274 -13.03 12.37 -16.67
CA GLY A 274 -12.14 13.30 -17.39
C GLY A 274 -11.95 14.66 -16.73
N GLN A 275 -12.96 15.15 -16.00
CA GLN A 275 -12.84 16.43 -15.29
C GLN A 275 -11.74 16.43 -14.21
N TRP A 276 -11.50 15.29 -13.56
CA TRP A 276 -10.47 15.14 -12.53
C TRP A 276 -9.19 14.49 -13.04
N MET A 277 -9.18 13.98 -14.28
CA MET A 277 -8.00 13.36 -14.88
C MET A 277 -6.88 14.38 -15.10
N ALA A 278 -5.70 14.07 -14.57
CA ALA A 278 -4.48 14.84 -14.76
C ALA A 278 -3.96 14.63 -16.18
N PRO A 279 -3.79 15.69 -16.98
CA PRO A 279 -3.21 15.56 -18.30
C PRO A 279 -1.70 15.30 -18.21
N ARG A 280 -1.17 14.50 -19.12
CA ARG A 280 0.23 14.18 -19.31
C ARG A 280 1.07 15.41 -19.65
N SER A 281 0.47 16.46 -20.20
CA SER A 281 1.10 17.78 -20.39
C SER A 281 1.57 18.44 -19.08
N LEU A 282 1.08 18.02 -17.90
CA LEU A 282 1.66 18.41 -16.60
C LEU A 282 3.08 17.87 -16.40
N THR A 283 3.49 16.92 -17.25
CA THR A 283 4.79 16.23 -17.25
C THR A 283 4.99 15.32 -16.05
N ARG A 284 5.98 14.43 -16.18
CA ARG A 284 6.43 13.54 -15.10
C ARG A 284 7.04 14.25 -13.88
N HIS A 285 7.27 15.56 -13.97
CA HIS A 285 7.83 16.38 -12.89
C HIS A 285 6.75 17.19 -12.16
N VAL A 286 5.46 16.91 -12.42
CA VAL A 286 4.36 17.57 -11.72
C VAL A 286 4.43 17.30 -10.21
N LEU A 287 4.34 18.37 -9.44
CA LEU A 287 4.28 18.31 -7.98
C LEU A 287 2.86 17.95 -7.52
N LEU A 288 2.73 17.29 -6.38
CA LEU A 288 1.42 17.02 -5.78
C LEU A 288 0.64 18.31 -5.51
N SER A 289 1.33 19.38 -5.10
CA SER A 289 0.74 20.73 -4.94
C SER A 289 0.12 21.28 -6.21
N GLN A 290 0.72 21.02 -7.38
CA GLN A 290 0.19 21.45 -8.67
C GLN A 290 -1.05 20.64 -9.07
N LEU A 291 -1.04 19.33 -8.81
CA LEU A 291 -2.21 18.48 -9.01
C LEU A 291 -3.42 18.98 -8.20
N TRP A 292 -3.22 19.31 -6.93
CA TRP A 292 -4.27 19.92 -6.10
C TRP A 292 -4.70 21.31 -6.59
N ALA A 293 -3.75 22.18 -6.94
CA ALA A 293 -4.04 23.53 -7.42
C ALA A 293 -4.89 23.54 -8.70
N HIS A 294 -4.73 22.53 -9.56
CA HIS A 294 -5.51 22.37 -10.79
C HIS A 294 -6.75 21.48 -10.64
N ASP A 295 -7.08 21.02 -9.43
CA ASP A 295 -8.12 20.02 -9.14
C ASP A 295 -8.01 18.76 -10.03
N LYS A 296 -6.77 18.35 -10.33
CA LYS A 296 -6.45 17.15 -11.10
C LYS A 296 -6.00 16.05 -10.16
N ARG A 297 -6.93 15.14 -9.87
CA ARG A 297 -6.82 14.17 -8.77
C ARG A 297 -6.89 12.72 -9.22
N ILE A 298 -7.00 12.44 -10.52
CA ILE A 298 -6.92 11.09 -11.08
C ILE A 298 -5.77 11.02 -12.07
N VAL A 299 -4.80 10.14 -11.83
CA VAL A 299 -3.73 9.82 -12.77
C VAL A 299 -4.03 8.48 -13.42
N VAL A 300 -4.31 8.50 -14.72
CA VAL A 300 -4.64 7.28 -15.47
C VAL A 300 -3.40 6.77 -16.19
N MET A 301 -2.83 5.69 -15.68
CA MET A 301 -1.71 5.00 -16.31
C MET A 301 -2.28 3.93 -17.24
N TYR A 302 -1.90 3.96 -18.52
CA TYR A 302 -2.52 3.13 -19.55
C TYR A 302 -1.48 2.30 -20.29
N SER A 303 -1.47 0.98 -20.05
CA SER A 303 -0.43 0.07 -20.56
C SER A 303 -0.70 -0.40 -22.00
N ASN A 304 -0.90 0.55 -22.92
CA ASN A 304 -1.01 0.33 -24.37
C ASN A 304 -0.55 1.60 -25.10
N GLN A 305 0.12 1.46 -26.26
CA GLN A 305 0.69 2.58 -27.01
C GLN A 305 -0.30 3.70 -27.38
N ILE A 306 -1.60 3.42 -27.42
CA ILE A 306 -2.65 4.43 -27.67
C ILE A 306 -2.62 5.60 -26.67
N TYR A 307 -1.96 5.45 -25.52
CA TYR A 307 -1.79 6.54 -24.55
C TYR A 307 -1.12 7.78 -25.17
N TYR A 308 -0.30 7.63 -26.22
CA TYR A 308 0.30 8.77 -26.93
C TYR A 308 -0.75 9.64 -27.66
N GLU A 309 -1.89 9.06 -28.02
CA GLU A 309 -2.95 9.73 -28.80
C GLU A 309 -3.89 10.57 -27.92
N ASN A 310 -3.82 10.44 -26.59
CA ASN A 310 -4.71 11.15 -25.67
C ASN A 310 -3.94 11.74 -24.49
N ASP A 311 -3.99 13.06 -24.33
CA ASP A 311 -3.24 13.75 -23.28
C ASP A 311 -3.74 13.43 -21.86
N LEU A 312 -4.95 12.89 -21.68
CA LEU A 312 -5.41 12.45 -20.35
C LEU A 312 -4.88 11.08 -19.93
N LEU A 313 -4.08 10.42 -20.77
CA LEU A 313 -3.48 9.12 -20.49
C LEU A 313 -1.96 9.25 -20.28
N TRP A 314 -1.49 8.68 -19.19
CA TRP A 314 -0.09 8.56 -18.85
C TRP A 314 0.44 7.22 -19.34
N SER A 315 1.76 7.14 -19.55
CA SER A 315 2.41 5.86 -19.85
C SER A 315 2.09 4.84 -18.76
N GLY A 316 1.85 3.59 -19.15
CA GLY A 316 1.61 2.50 -18.20
C GLY A 316 2.68 2.38 -17.11
N MET A 317 2.25 1.97 -15.91
CA MET A 317 3.14 1.85 -14.75
C MET A 317 4.13 0.70 -14.94
N SER A 318 5.39 0.91 -14.57
CA SER A 318 6.37 -0.18 -14.55
C SER A 318 6.13 -1.10 -13.35
N GLN A 319 5.29 -2.12 -13.53
CA GLN A 319 5.09 -3.17 -12.52
C GLN A 319 6.31 -4.10 -12.44
N LYS A 320 6.93 -4.17 -11.26
CA LYS A 320 8.04 -5.07 -10.92
C LYS A 320 7.45 -6.31 -10.28
N TRP A 321 7.25 -7.33 -11.12
CA TRP A 321 6.61 -8.58 -10.73
C TRP A 321 7.61 -9.73 -10.68
N GLY A 322 7.85 -10.25 -9.47
CA GLY A 322 8.84 -11.32 -9.23
C GLY A 322 8.41 -12.71 -9.70
N ASN A 323 7.11 -12.92 -9.94
CA ASN A 323 6.53 -14.19 -10.41
C ASN A 323 7.07 -15.42 -9.67
N THR A 324 7.07 -15.39 -8.34
CA THR A 324 7.62 -16.46 -7.49
C THR A 324 6.72 -16.76 -6.30
N MET A 325 6.79 -17.99 -5.78
CA MET A 325 6.16 -18.42 -4.53
C MET A 325 7.12 -18.39 -3.33
N ASN A 326 8.38 -18.06 -3.57
CA ASN A 326 9.43 -18.02 -2.58
C ASN A 326 9.62 -16.58 -2.09
N LEU A 327 9.51 -16.41 -0.77
CA LEU A 327 9.61 -15.11 -0.13
C LEU A 327 11.02 -14.50 -0.28
N SER A 328 12.07 -15.32 -0.16
CA SER A 328 13.45 -14.85 -0.31
C SER A 328 13.77 -14.46 -1.75
N GLU A 329 13.20 -15.17 -2.73
CA GLU A 329 13.33 -14.80 -4.14
C GLU A 329 12.57 -13.51 -4.45
N LEU A 330 11.37 -13.33 -3.87
CA LEU A 330 10.62 -12.08 -3.99
C LEU A 330 11.42 -10.91 -3.41
N LYS A 331 11.99 -11.06 -2.20
CA LYS A 331 12.85 -10.04 -1.59
C LYS A 331 14.02 -9.70 -2.50
N LYS A 332 14.75 -10.72 -2.97
CA LYS A 332 15.91 -10.54 -3.84
C LYS A 332 15.54 -9.82 -5.14
N PHE A 333 14.41 -10.18 -5.74
CA PHE A 333 13.94 -9.55 -6.98
C PHE A 333 13.56 -8.08 -6.75
N LEU A 334 12.77 -7.77 -5.72
CA LEU A 334 12.39 -6.39 -5.41
C LEU A 334 13.62 -5.54 -5.06
N GLY A 335 14.59 -6.11 -4.33
CA GLY A 335 15.90 -5.52 -4.03
C GLY A 335 16.62 -4.93 -5.25
N GLN A 336 16.51 -5.57 -6.42
CA GLN A 336 17.15 -5.09 -7.65
C GLN A 336 16.61 -3.73 -8.12
N PHE A 337 15.41 -3.35 -7.68
CA PHE A 337 14.75 -2.10 -8.02
C PHE A 337 14.54 -1.19 -6.83
N THR A 338 14.90 -1.61 -5.62
CA THR A 338 14.82 -0.80 -4.40
C THR A 338 16.19 -0.39 -3.88
N ASP A 339 17.25 -1.12 -4.25
CA ASP A 339 18.62 -0.87 -3.81
C ASP A 339 19.39 -0.09 -4.89
N GLY A 340 19.95 1.08 -4.55
CA GLY A 340 20.90 1.83 -5.38
C GLY A 340 20.33 2.44 -6.67
N ASP A 341 21.06 2.37 -7.79
CA ASP A 341 20.65 2.96 -9.09
C ASP A 341 19.61 2.11 -9.87
N GLY A 342 19.07 1.04 -9.25
CA GLY A 342 18.18 0.07 -9.88
C GLY A 342 16.77 0.56 -10.22
N HIS A 343 16.36 1.72 -9.71
CA HIS A 343 15.03 2.32 -9.88
C HIS A 343 14.70 2.74 -11.31
N GLY A 344 15.66 2.67 -12.22
CA GLY A 344 15.57 3.42 -13.47
C GLY A 344 15.56 4.92 -13.17
N PRO A 345 15.08 5.75 -14.10
CA PRO A 345 15.11 7.17 -13.86
C PRO A 345 14.17 7.60 -12.73
N LYS A 346 14.64 8.42 -11.79
CA LYS A 346 13.89 8.89 -10.59
C LYS A 346 12.53 9.54 -10.88
N TRP A 347 12.31 9.96 -12.13
CA TRP A 347 11.08 10.58 -12.60
C TRP A 347 10.03 9.59 -13.12
N GLN A 348 10.32 8.28 -13.16
CA GLN A 348 9.40 7.27 -13.65
C GLN A 348 8.75 6.54 -12.47
N MET A 349 7.42 6.54 -12.45
CA MET A 349 6.66 5.75 -11.48
C MET A 349 6.81 4.25 -11.75
N TRP A 350 6.84 3.48 -10.68
CA TRP A 350 6.93 2.04 -10.70
C TRP A 350 6.18 1.42 -9.52
N ALA A 351 5.73 0.18 -9.67
CA ALA A 351 5.09 -0.57 -8.61
C ALA A 351 5.89 -1.80 -8.24
N ALA A 352 6.18 -1.97 -6.96
CA ALA A 352 6.51 -3.27 -6.40
C ALA A 352 5.24 -4.11 -6.35
N MET A 353 5.17 -5.15 -7.17
CA MET A 353 4.10 -6.16 -7.07
C MET A 353 4.55 -7.16 -6.01
N ALA A 354 4.18 -6.86 -4.77
CA ALA A 354 4.70 -7.50 -3.56
C ALA A 354 3.85 -8.71 -3.12
N GLU A 355 3.20 -9.38 -4.07
CA GLU A 355 2.51 -10.65 -3.89
C GLU A 355 3.37 -11.85 -4.28
N LEU A 356 3.09 -13.00 -3.65
CA LEU A 356 3.61 -14.29 -4.10
C LEU A 356 2.68 -14.90 -5.15
N THR A 357 3.23 -15.34 -6.26
CA THR A 357 2.47 -15.83 -7.40
C THR A 357 2.41 -17.36 -7.44
N PRO A 358 1.24 -17.98 -7.22
CA PRO A 358 1.10 -19.43 -7.38
C PRO A 358 1.25 -19.85 -8.84
N THR A 359 2.02 -20.91 -9.09
CA THR A 359 2.10 -21.52 -10.43
C THR A 359 0.80 -22.28 -10.76
N ALA A 360 0.51 -22.50 -12.05
CA ALA A 360 -0.63 -23.33 -12.47
C ALA A 360 -0.62 -24.72 -11.81
N TRP A 361 0.56 -25.34 -11.68
CA TRP A 361 0.73 -26.59 -10.93
C TRP A 361 0.37 -26.46 -9.45
N THR A 362 0.71 -25.34 -8.81
CA THR A 362 0.39 -25.10 -7.40
C THR A 362 -1.11 -24.90 -7.17
N ILE A 363 -1.78 -24.22 -8.11
CA ILE A 363 -3.24 -24.08 -8.09
C ILE A 363 -3.91 -25.46 -8.07
N LEU A 364 -3.44 -26.36 -8.95
CA LEU A 364 -3.96 -27.73 -9.07
C LEU A 364 -3.58 -28.63 -7.88
N SER A 365 -2.32 -28.59 -7.43
CA SER A 365 -1.79 -29.48 -6.39
C SER A 365 -2.07 -29.00 -4.96
N ARG A 366 -2.46 -27.74 -4.76
CA ARG A 366 -2.80 -27.16 -3.45
C ARG A 366 -4.14 -26.41 -3.50
N PRO A 367 -5.25 -27.09 -3.81
CA PRO A 367 -6.57 -26.45 -3.92
C PRO A 367 -7.08 -25.89 -2.59
N GLY A 368 -6.50 -26.33 -1.46
CA GLY A 368 -6.81 -25.90 -0.10
C GLY A 368 -6.28 -24.53 0.33
N LYS A 369 -5.35 -23.93 -0.42
CA LYS A 369 -4.65 -22.68 -0.01
C LYS A 369 -5.28 -21.43 -0.62
N GLY A 370 -4.84 -21.02 -1.81
CA GLY A 370 -5.28 -19.77 -2.44
C GLY A 370 -4.44 -18.55 -2.08
N ASN A 371 -4.81 -17.40 -2.64
CA ASN A 371 -4.07 -16.14 -2.51
C ASN A 371 -4.01 -15.64 -1.06
N ARG A 372 -5.05 -15.91 -0.24
CA ARG A 372 -5.05 -15.63 1.20
C ARG A 372 -3.82 -16.18 1.93
N TYR A 373 -3.44 -17.42 1.62
CA TYR A 373 -2.28 -18.09 2.21
C TYR A 373 -0.96 -17.45 1.76
N PHE A 374 -0.88 -17.07 0.49
CA PHE A 374 0.32 -16.43 -0.07
C PHE A 374 0.51 -15.01 0.47
N ALA A 375 -0.59 -14.27 0.62
CA ALA A 375 -0.61 -12.98 1.29
C ALA A 375 -0.19 -13.09 2.76
N ASP A 376 -0.71 -14.08 3.52
CA ASP A 376 -0.33 -14.28 4.94
C ASP A 376 1.18 -14.52 5.08
N LYS A 377 1.77 -15.25 4.13
CA LYS A 377 3.21 -15.53 4.10
C LYS A 377 4.06 -14.30 3.75
N ALA A 378 3.53 -13.37 2.95
CA ALA A 378 4.30 -12.24 2.42
C ALA A 378 4.13 -10.94 3.22
N ASN A 379 2.89 -10.64 3.62
CA ASN A 379 2.48 -9.30 4.02
C ASN A 379 3.29 -8.71 5.20
N ARG A 380 3.60 -9.51 6.24
CA ARG A 380 4.41 -9.04 7.37
C ARG A 380 5.84 -8.70 6.96
N ASN A 381 6.42 -9.49 6.08
CA ASN A 381 7.76 -9.24 5.56
C ASN A 381 7.79 -8.04 4.62
N VAL A 382 6.76 -7.86 3.79
CA VAL A 382 6.62 -6.68 2.93
C VAL A 382 6.53 -5.40 3.78
N THR A 383 5.74 -5.39 4.86
CA THR A 383 5.74 -4.28 5.84
C THR A 383 7.16 -3.99 6.34
N GLN A 384 7.88 -5.03 6.76
CA GLN A 384 9.23 -4.89 7.31
C GLN A 384 10.21 -4.32 6.28
N TRP A 385 10.26 -4.87 5.07
CA TRP A 385 11.22 -4.45 4.05
C TRP A 385 11.02 -2.98 3.66
N PHE A 386 9.77 -2.56 3.41
CA PHE A 386 9.50 -1.17 3.03
C PHE A 386 9.62 -0.17 4.19
N ARG A 387 9.50 -0.62 5.44
CA ARG A 387 9.71 0.23 6.61
C ARG A 387 11.18 0.40 6.96
N ASP A 388 11.93 -0.70 6.94
CA ASP A 388 13.27 -0.76 7.52
C ASP A 388 14.36 -0.59 6.46
N GLU A 389 14.15 -1.12 5.26
CA GLU A 389 15.18 -1.20 4.20
C GLU A 389 14.88 -0.25 3.04
N TRP A 390 13.62 -0.13 2.60
CA TRP A 390 13.24 0.55 1.35
C TRP A 390 12.29 1.73 1.56
N TRP A 391 12.35 2.35 2.75
CA TRP A 391 11.50 3.48 3.13
C TRP A 391 11.78 4.73 2.29
N ASP A 392 12.99 4.92 1.79
CA ASP A 392 13.44 6.07 1.01
C ASP A 392 13.29 5.87 -0.51
N SER A 393 13.17 4.60 -0.94
CA SER A 393 13.30 4.24 -2.34
C SER A 393 12.03 3.63 -2.96
N GLY A 394 11.12 3.10 -2.13
CA GLY A 394 9.83 2.56 -2.61
C GLY A 394 8.94 3.62 -3.27
N ASN A 395 8.27 3.26 -4.37
CA ASN A 395 7.22 4.07 -4.98
C ASN A 395 5.84 3.45 -4.70
N VAL A 396 5.16 2.88 -5.69
CA VAL A 396 3.91 2.15 -5.41
C VAL A 396 4.22 0.78 -4.81
N VAL A 397 3.60 0.43 -3.69
CA VAL A 397 3.72 -0.91 -3.08
C VAL A 397 2.37 -1.60 -3.15
N ALA A 398 2.20 -2.49 -4.13
CA ALA A 398 0.96 -3.21 -4.38
C ALA A 398 0.98 -4.58 -3.69
N THR A 399 -0.06 -4.88 -2.91
CA THR A 399 -0.16 -6.15 -2.16
C THR A 399 -1.50 -6.85 -2.35
N ASP A 400 -1.54 -8.15 -2.09
CA ASP A 400 -2.77 -8.94 -1.93
C ASP A 400 -3.25 -8.89 -0.48
N TYR A 401 -4.57 -8.79 -0.28
CA TYR A 401 -5.23 -8.69 1.02
C TYR A 401 -4.57 -7.63 1.91
N PHE A 402 -4.60 -6.38 1.45
CA PHE A 402 -3.77 -5.29 1.98
C PHE A 402 -3.85 -5.08 3.50
N HIS A 403 -4.98 -5.41 4.14
CA HIS A 403 -5.08 -5.31 5.59
C HIS A 403 -4.12 -6.24 6.35
N GLY A 404 -3.57 -7.28 5.71
CA GLY A 404 -2.58 -8.16 6.33
C GLY A 404 -1.20 -7.53 6.49
N ASN A 405 -0.99 -6.32 5.99
CA ASN A 405 0.23 -5.52 6.13
C ASN A 405 -0.10 -4.11 6.65
N ASP A 406 0.95 -3.33 6.93
CA ASP A 406 0.85 -1.96 7.45
C ASP A 406 1.39 -0.92 6.44
N ILE A 407 1.33 -1.24 5.14
CA ILE A 407 1.96 -0.41 4.10
C ILE A 407 1.36 0.99 4.01
N VAL A 408 0.11 1.18 4.43
CA VAL A 408 -0.49 2.53 4.50
C VAL A 408 0.27 3.41 5.51
N ASP A 409 0.42 2.97 6.76
CA ASP A 409 1.17 3.71 7.78
C ASP A 409 2.65 3.82 7.42
N VAL A 410 3.24 2.75 6.88
CA VAL A 410 4.64 2.76 6.42
C VAL A 410 4.85 3.81 5.34
N ALA A 411 3.95 3.91 4.35
CA ALA A 411 4.06 4.91 3.30
C ALA A 411 3.96 6.34 3.84
N ILE A 412 3.00 6.61 4.74
CA ILE A 412 2.82 7.92 5.36
C ILE A 412 4.09 8.31 6.13
N LYS A 413 4.57 7.45 7.04
CA LYS A 413 5.78 7.70 7.85
C LYS A 413 7.03 7.82 6.98
N SER A 414 7.14 7.02 5.92
CA SER A 414 8.26 7.06 4.97
C SER A 414 8.32 8.40 4.26
N ASN A 415 7.17 8.92 3.81
CA ASN A 415 7.09 10.21 3.13
C ASN A 415 7.45 11.38 4.06
N GLU A 416 7.01 11.33 5.31
CA GLU A 416 7.44 12.29 6.35
C GLU A 416 8.95 12.23 6.60
N ARG A 417 9.51 11.02 6.71
CA ARG A 417 10.95 10.79 6.90
C ARG A 417 11.77 11.32 5.72
N ARG A 418 11.33 11.06 4.48
CA ARG A 418 11.96 11.60 3.26
C ARG A 418 12.03 13.13 3.29
N ARG A 419 10.94 13.80 3.69
CA ARG A 419 10.94 15.27 3.82
C ARG A 419 11.93 15.76 4.86
N LYS A 420 12.02 15.10 6.02
CA LYS A 420 12.98 15.45 7.08
C LYS A 420 14.43 15.31 6.62
N CYS A 421 14.74 14.26 5.84
CA CYS A 421 16.08 14.11 5.25
C CYS A 421 16.45 15.26 4.32
N LEU A 422 15.58 15.58 3.35
CA LEU A 422 15.85 16.65 2.38
C LEU A 422 16.05 18.01 3.06
N GLY A 423 15.26 18.32 4.09
CA GLY A 423 15.44 19.54 4.88
C GLY A 423 16.81 19.60 5.57
N SER A 424 17.29 18.47 6.07
CA SER A 424 18.57 18.38 6.78
C SER A 424 19.77 18.49 5.83
N GLU A 425 19.69 17.90 4.63
CA GLU A 425 20.71 18.05 3.58
C GLU A 425 20.86 19.52 3.12
N MET A 426 19.75 20.23 2.91
CA MET A 426 19.79 21.65 2.50
C MET A 426 20.50 22.54 3.54
N ILE A 427 20.28 22.30 4.84
CA ILE A 427 20.93 23.06 5.92
C ILE A 427 22.45 22.80 5.96
N ILE A 428 22.87 21.53 5.78
CA ILE A 428 24.30 21.18 5.73
C ILE A 428 24.97 21.83 4.52
N ASN A 429 24.30 21.85 3.36
CA ASN A 429 24.85 22.48 2.16
C ASN A 429 24.95 24.01 2.34
N ALA A 430 23.91 24.66 2.88
CA ALA A 430 23.94 26.10 3.14
C ALA A 430 25.01 26.50 4.17
N SER A 431 25.24 25.67 5.20
CA SER A 431 26.29 25.93 6.20
C SER A 431 27.71 25.67 5.67
N SER A 432 27.88 24.76 4.71
CA SER A 432 29.19 24.51 4.07
C SER A 432 29.55 25.53 2.98
N GLU A 433 28.59 26.28 2.44
CA GLU A 433 28.83 27.44 1.56
C GLU A 433 29.13 28.74 2.32
N LEU A 434 28.77 28.81 3.61
CA LEU A 434 29.03 29.96 4.49
C LEU A 434 30.36 29.88 5.26
N LEU A 435 31.04 28.73 5.22
CA LEU A 435 32.38 28.47 5.78
C LEU A 435 33.42 28.46 4.66
#